data_AF-G0NAA7-F1
#
_entry.id   AF-G0NAA7-F1
#
_cell.length_a   1.000
_cell.length_b   1.000
_cell.length_c   1.000
_cell.angle_alpha   90.00
_cell.angle_beta   90.00
_cell.angle_gamma   90.00
#
_symmetry.space_group_name_H-M   'P 1'
#
loop_
_entity.id
_entity.type
_entity.pdbx_description
1 polymer ?
#
loop_
_entity_poly.entity_id
_entity_poly.type
_entity_poly.pdbx_seq_one_letter_code
_entity_poly.pdbx_strand_id
1 'polypeptide(L)'
;MFYLNEVVKQKWTPYDYAASTFWWITGSFAIPLNCILIYLIMFKSPKSLQLYSIFLINTTLGDLVFSISCTLAQIRIIPNKWAFAYISLGPAGWIGGSQGGYWAYCVMLHSLFYMFLCFPISFGFRYWILIRPAPEQKSCIIMCFCLWLVAFAQHICFIFSESPPEEITAYLKQNKPFYKLDHFFISGNHMINSPLTSVTLATIVLPMFPIYCLVIFFYKKVHNYLLHNRTTMSEGTEKGHRKLIQVLTIQASVPIFFVFPPITLYGLYHLEFIDVTVAEYLVYTLFSVIPLIQPIITMYYIKPYNHGFRRIFCRWMIRPIPTKSLTTVYGERETHYSSTRYD
;
A
#
# COMPACT_ATOMS: atom_id res chain seq x y z
N MET A 1 2.89 9.66 47.33
CA MET A 1 3.01 8.20 47.41
C MET A 1 2.55 7.65 46.07
N PHE A 2 3.49 7.45 45.15
CA PHE A 2 3.21 6.96 43.79
C PHE A 2 2.80 5.48 43.90
N TYR A 3 1.55 5.17 43.59
CA TYR A 3 1.13 3.79 43.33
C TYR A 3 1.77 3.35 42.01
N LEU A 4 2.94 2.72 42.11
CA LEU A 4 3.39 1.73 41.14
C LEU A 4 2.41 0.57 41.23
N ASN A 5 1.26 0.69 40.55
CA ASN A 5 0.42 -0.47 40.30
C ASN A 5 1.26 -1.48 39.55
N GLU A 6 1.38 -2.67 40.11
CA GLU A 6 2.02 -3.82 39.49
C GLU A 6 1.53 -3.94 38.05
N VAL A 7 2.41 -3.65 37.09
CA VAL A 7 2.14 -3.95 35.69
C VAL A 7 2.07 -5.47 35.61
N VAL A 8 0.86 -6.01 35.68
CA VAL A 8 0.59 -7.42 35.40
C VAL A 8 1.12 -7.65 33.99
N LYS A 9 2.31 -8.24 33.88
CA LYS A 9 2.99 -8.40 32.60
C LYS A 9 2.10 -9.24 31.70
N GLN A 10 1.66 -8.64 30.59
CA GLN A 10 0.99 -9.32 29.50
C GLN A 10 1.83 -10.56 29.15
N LYS A 11 1.31 -11.76 29.45
CA LYS A 11 2.07 -12.99 29.22
C LYS A 11 1.93 -13.37 27.75
N TRP A 12 2.83 -12.82 26.94
CA TRP A 12 2.89 -13.07 25.50
C TRP A 12 3.21 -14.54 25.22
N THR A 13 2.52 -15.09 24.22
CA THR A 13 2.85 -16.40 23.65
C THR A 13 4.05 -16.28 22.71
N PRO A 14 4.71 -17.39 22.35
CA PRO A 14 5.76 -17.37 21.31
C PRO A 14 5.27 -16.77 19.98
N TYR A 15 3.99 -16.96 19.63
CA TYR A 15 3.40 -16.36 18.43
C TYR A 15 3.28 -14.84 18.51
N ASP A 16 2.91 -14.30 19.68
CA ASP A 16 2.84 -12.85 19.90
C ASP A 16 4.24 -12.22 19.72
N TYR A 17 5.28 -12.82 20.31
CA TYR A 17 6.65 -12.35 20.15
C TYR A 17 7.12 -12.43 18.70
N ALA A 18 6.85 -13.55 18.01
CA ALA A 18 7.25 -13.73 16.62
C ALA A 18 6.56 -12.73 15.69
N ALA A 19 5.24 -12.56 15.82
CA ALA A 19 4.47 -11.61 15.01
C ALA A 19 4.91 -10.17 15.29
N SER A 20 5.00 -9.75 16.56
CA SER A 20 5.45 -8.40 16.91
C SER A 20 6.86 -8.11 16.36
N THR A 21 7.79 -9.06 16.50
CA THR A 21 9.15 -8.93 15.95
C THR A 21 9.12 -8.73 14.43
N PHE A 22 8.29 -9.51 13.72
CA PHE A 22 8.12 -9.35 12.28
C PHE A 22 7.59 -7.96 11.90
N TRP A 23 6.61 -7.44 12.65
CA TRP A 23 6.05 -6.11 12.39
C TRP A 23 7.09 -5.01 12.61
N TRP A 24 7.90 -5.12 13.66
CA TRP A 24 9.03 -4.21 13.87
C TRP A 24 10.06 -4.24 12.74
N ILE A 25 10.40 -5.44 12.25
CA ILE A 25 11.30 -5.60 11.10
C ILE A 25 10.69 -4.93 9.88
N THR A 26 9.47 -5.30 9.49
CA THR A 26 8.82 -4.73 8.29
C THR A 26 8.67 -3.21 8.38
N GLY A 27 8.25 -2.67 9.53
CA GLY A 27 8.15 -1.24 9.77
C GLY A 27 9.48 -0.50 9.65
N SER A 28 10.55 -1.05 10.26
CA SER A 28 11.89 -0.46 10.25
C SER A 28 12.49 -0.33 8.85
N PHE A 29 12.08 -1.18 7.90
CA PHE A 29 12.49 -1.05 6.50
C PHE A 29 11.48 -0.26 5.65
N ALA A 30 10.18 -0.56 5.78
CA ALA A 30 9.14 0.04 4.94
C ALA A 30 9.05 1.56 5.14
N ILE A 31 9.09 2.05 6.39
CA ILE A 31 8.94 3.47 6.69
C ILE A 31 10.08 4.28 6.05
N PRO A 32 11.38 3.97 6.27
CA PRO A 32 12.46 4.69 5.60
C PRO A 32 12.43 4.57 4.08
N LEU A 33 12.13 3.39 3.53
CA LEU A 33 12.11 3.19 2.07
C LEU A 33 11.02 4.02 1.40
N ASN A 34 9.82 4.13 1.99
CA ASN A 34 8.76 4.99 1.48
C ASN A 34 9.14 6.48 1.59
N CYS A 35 9.75 6.91 2.70
CA CYS A 35 10.27 8.28 2.83
C CYS A 35 11.32 8.62 1.76
N ILE A 36 12.26 7.71 1.50
CA ILE A 36 13.27 7.87 0.46
C ILE A 36 12.61 7.92 -0.92
N LEU A 37 11.63 7.05 -1.19
CA LEU A 37 10.93 7.07 -2.46
C LEU A 37 10.15 8.38 -2.67
N ILE A 38 9.46 8.90 -1.64
CA ILE A 38 8.81 10.23 -1.70
C ILE A 38 9.82 11.31 -2.09
N TYR A 39 10.98 11.34 -1.43
CA TYR A 39 12.07 12.26 -1.78
C TYR A 39 12.50 12.10 -3.25
N LEU A 40 12.71 10.88 -3.72
CA LEU A 40 13.11 10.62 -5.11
C LEU A 40 12.04 11.04 -6.12
N ILE A 41 10.77 10.82 -5.82
CA ILE A 41 9.64 11.24 -6.67
C ILE A 41 9.61 12.76 -6.76
N MET A 42 9.74 13.48 -5.64
CA MET A 42 9.67 14.94 -5.62
C MET A 42 10.85 15.60 -6.36
N PHE A 43 12.07 15.07 -6.18
CA PHE A 43 13.28 15.77 -6.61
C PHE A 43 13.99 15.16 -7.83
N LYS A 44 13.65 13.93 -8.24
CA LYS A 44 14.33 13.21 -9.33
C LYS A 44 13.41 12.78 -10.48
N SER A 45 12.13 13.11 -10.45
CA SER A 45 11.21 12.79 -11.55
C SER A 45 11.53 13.59 -12.82
N PRO A 46 11.77 12.93 -13.97
CA PRO A 46 11.99 13.61 -15.25
C PRO A 46 10.68 14.23 -15.78
N LYS A 47 10.79 15.23 -16.67
CA LYS A 47 9.64 15.92 -17.28
C LYS A 47 8.57 14.97 -17.85
N SER A 48 9.00 13.88 -18.50
CA SER A 48 8.10 12.86 -19.06
C SER A 48 7.30 12.05 -18.03
N LEU A 49 7.72 12.07 -16.76
CA LEU A 49 7.04 11.38 -15.65
C LEU A 49 6.35 12.33 -14.67
N GLN A 50 6.46 13.65 -14.83
CA GLN A 50 5.95 14.63 -13.86
C GLN A 50 4.45 14.50 -13.58
N LEU A 51 3.65 14.23 -14.62
CA LEU A 51 2.21 14.04 -14.41
C LEU A 51 1.92 12.73 -13.67
N TYR A 52 2.68 11.68 -13.98
CA TYR A 52 2.54 10.39 -13.32
C TYR A 52 3.08 10.39 -11.88
N SER A 53 4.05 11.25 -11.56
CA SER A 53 4.59 11.35 -10.20
C SER A 53 3.54 11.77 -9.17
N ILE A 54 2.43 12.38 -9.59
CA ILE A 54 1.28 12.68 -8.73
C ILE A 54 0.65 11.37 -8.21
N PHE A 55 0.45 10.38 -9.08
CA PHE A 55 -0.07 9.07 -8.66
C PHE A 55 0.93 8.30 -7.82
N LEU A 56 2.22 8.39 -8.16
CA LEU A 56 3.27 7.73 -7.39
C LEU A 56 3.41 8.29 -5.98
N ILE A 57 3.41 9.62 -5.81
CA ILE A 57 3.51 10.20 -4.46
C ILE A 57 2.26 9.87 -3.65
N ASN A 58 1.08 9.90 -4.28
CA ASN A 58 -0.19 9.55 -3.63
C ASN A 58 -0.21 8.10 -3.13
N THR A 59 0.24 7.15 -3.95
CA THR A 59 0.35 5.73 -3.54
C THR A 59 1.43 5.53 -2.49
N THR A 60 2.59 6.16 -2.63
CA THR A 60 3.70 6.03 -1.67
C THR A 60 3.34 6.63 -0.30
N LEU A 61 2.54 7.72 -0.27
CA LEU A 61 2.00 8.26 0.98
C LEU A 61 1.03 7.27 1.65
N GLY A 62 0.17 6.62 0.87
CA GLY A 62 -0.68 5.54 1.37
C GLY A 62 0.13 4.38 1.97
N ASP A 63 1.17 3.91 1.27
CA ASP A 63 2.07 2.85 1.74
C ASP A 63 2.81 3.26 3.03
N LEU A 64 3.22 4.53 3.13
CA LEU A 64 3.84 5.07 4.34
C LEU A 64 2.87 5.04 5.53
N VAL A 65 1.66 5.59 5.38
CA VAL A 65 0.64 5.58 6.43
C VAL A 65 0.28 4.14 6.81
N PHE A 66 0.19 3.24 5.84
CA PHE A 66 -0.07 1.83 6.09
C PHE A 66 1.05 1.18 6.92
N SER A 67 2.32 1.38 6.55
CA SER A 67 3.46 0.81 7.30
C SER A 67 3.56 1.34 8.74
N ILE A 68 3.26 2.62 8.96
CA ILE A 68 3.21 3.25 10.29
C ILE A 68 2.07 2.62 11.11
N SER A 69 0.86 2.59 10.55
CA SER A 69 -0.32 2.06 11.25
C SER A 69 -0.20 0.57 11.55
N CYS A 70 0.37 -0.25 10.65
CA CYS A 70 0.76 -1.62 10.98
C CYS A 70 1.68 -1.61 12.20
N THR A 71 2.85 -0.97 12.11
CA THR A 71 3.87 -0.98 13.18
C THR A 71 3.30 -0.58 14.55
N LEU A 72 2.38 0.40 14.57
CA LEU A 72 1.72 0.87 15.77
C LEU A 72 0.63 -0.08 16.28
N ALA A 73 -0.17 -0.70 15.40
CA ALA A 73 -1.34 -1.48 15.79
C ALA A 73 -1.00 -2.91 16.25
N GLN A 74 -0.13 -3.62 15.52
CA GLN A 74 0.24 -5.03 15.77
C GLN A 74 -0.96 -5.93 16.12
N ILE A 75 -1.92 -5.96 15.20
CA ILE A 75 -3.21 -6.62 15.39
C ILE A 75 -3.10 -8.12 15.18
N ARG A 76 -3.51 -8.85 16.21
CA ARG A 76 -3.98 -10.23 16.13
C ARG A 76 -5.50 -10.21 16.02
N ILE A 77 -6.04 -10.86 15.00
CA ILE A 77 -7.48 -10.97 14.76
C ILE A 77 -7.98 -12.35 15.16
N ILE A 78 -8.95 -12.41 16.06
CA ILE A 78 -9.63 -13.64 16.45
C ILE A 78 -11.08 -13.55 15.95
N PRO A 79 -11.38 -14.16 14.79
CA PRO A 79 -12.75 -14.35 14.36
C PRO A 79 -13.47 -15.31 15.32
N ASN A 80 -14.71 -14.98 15.65
CA ASN A 80 -15.52 -15.80 16.54
C ASN A 80 -16.98 -15.66 16.10
N LYS A 81 -17.46 -16.54 15.22
CA LYS A 81 -18.82 -16.55 14.69
C LYS A 81 -19.27 -15.16 14.22
N TRP A 82 -20.06 -14.46 15.04
CA TRP A 82 -20.65 -13.17 14.73
C TRP A 82 -19.83 -11.96 15.16
N ALA A 83 -18.69 -12.16 15.83
CA ALA A 83 -17.83 -11.10 16.33
C ALA A 83 -16.39 -11.25 15.85
N PHE A 84 -15.72 -10.12 15.71
CA PHE A 84 -14.29 -10.03 15.47
C PHE A 84 -13.65 -9.35 16.67
N ALA A 85 -12.72 -10.06 17.30
CA ALA A 85 -11.89 -9.46 18.33
C ALA A 85 -10.52 -9.10 17.77
N TYR A 86 -10.07 -7.89 18.06
CA TYR A 86 -8.76 -7.39 17.70
C TYR A 86 -7.97 -7.16 18.96
N ILE A 87 -6.86 -7.88 19.06
CA ILE A 87 -5.89 -7.74 20.13
C ILE A 87 -4.76 -6.88 19.60
N SER A 88 -4.56 -5.71 20.20
CA SER A 88 -3.42 -4.85 19.88
C SER A 88 -2.20 -5.24 20.72
N LEU A 89 -1.15 -5.69 20.03
CA LEU A 89 0.16 -6.02 20.63
C LEU A 89 1.14 -4.84 20.57
N GLY A 90 0.77 -3.77 19.86
CA GLY A 90 1.69 -2.72 19.45
C GLY A 90 1.62 -1.48 20.34
N PRO A 91 2.49 -0.49 20.07
CA PRO A 91 2.53 0.77 20.80
C PRO A 91 1.19 1.50 20.92
N ALA A 92 0.32 1.41 19.90
CA ALA A 92 -0.99 2.06 19.95
C ALA A 92 -1.88 1.54 21.09
N GLY A 93 -1.84 0.23 21.34
CA GLY A 93 -2.51 -0.39 22.49
C GLY A 93 -1.90 0.06 23.82
N TRP A 94 -0.57 0.16 23.90
CA TRP A 94 0.11 0.56 25.14
C TRP A 94 -0.14 2.02 25.53
N ILE A 95 -0.23 2.91 24.54
CA ILE A 95 -0.40 4.35 24.76
C ILE A 95 -1.88 4.71 24.93
N GLY A 96 -2.76 4.13 24.10
CA GLY A 96 -4.17 4.50 24.02
C GLY A 96 -5.16 3.42 24.46
N GLY A 97 -4.68 2.33 25.08
CA GLY A 97 -5.52 1.20 25.46
C GLY A 97 -6.17 0.52 24.25
N SER A 98 -7.31 -0.13 24.48
CA SER A 98 -8.10 -0.76 23.40
C SER A 98 -8.47 0.22 22.30
N GLN A 99 -8.82 1.47 22.65
CA GLN A 99 -9.21 2.49 21.68
C GLN A 99 -8.05 2.91 20.78
N GLY A 100 -6.86 3.11 21.34
CA GLY A 100 -5.66 3.43 20.57
C GLY A 100 -5.32 2.33 19.57
N GLY A 101 -5.37 1.07 20.02
CA GLY A 101 -5.23 -0.10 19.15
C GLY A 101 -6.26 -0.12 18.01
N TYR A 102 -7.53 0.12 18.33
CA TYR A 102 -8.62 0.16 17.35
C TYR A 102 -8.45 1.29 16.32
N TRP A 103 -8.10 2.51 16.74
CA TRP A 103 -7.86 3.61 15.79
C TRP A 103 -6.69 3.35 14.86
N ALA A 104 -5.58 2.81 15.38
CA ALA A 104 -4.45 2.43 14.54
C ALA A 104 -4.86 1.34 13.52
N TYR A 105 -5.69 0.39 13.94
CA TYR A 105 -6.28 -0.62 13.06
C TYR A 105 -7.21 -0.02 11.99
N CYS A 106 -8.05 0.94 12.34
CA CYS A 106 -8.91 1.67 11.38
C CYS A 106 -8.09 2.39 10.32
N VAL A 107 -6.97 3.04 10.70
CA VAL A 107 -6.05 3.72 9.77
C VAL A 107 -5.34 2.71 8.86
N MET A 108 -4.97 1.56 9.41
CA MET A 108 -4.39 0.45 8.65
C MET A 108 -5.36 -0.03 7.57
N LEU A 109 -6.62 -0.33 7.91
CA LEU A 109 -7.62 -0.77 6.93
C LEU A 109 -7.97 0.32 5.90
N HIS A 110 -8.06 1.59 6.32
CA HIS A 110 -8.26 2.71 5.40
C HIS A 110 -7.16 2.75 4.33
N SER A 111 -5.90 2.62 4.75
CA SER A 111 -4.76 2.70 3.83
C SER A 111 -4.71 1.50 2.89
N LEU A 112 -5.05 0.30 3.39
CA LEU A 112 -5.20 -0.89 2.56
C LEU A 112 -6.28 -0.68 1.48
N PHE A 113 -7.48 -0.25 1.88
CA PHE A 113 -8.58 0.00 0.94
C PHE A 113 -8.21 1.07 -0.11
N TYR A 114 -7.57 2.16 0.34
CA TYR A 114 -7.10 3.22 -0.53
C TYR A 114 -6.07 2.76 -1.57
N MET A 115 -5.15 1.88 -1.18
CA MET A 115 -4.19 1.26 -2.09
C MET A 115 -4.89 0.55 -3.25
N PHE A 116 -5.95 -0.22 -2.98
CA PHE A 116 -6.72 -0.90 -4.03
C PHE A 116 -7.38 0.08 -4.99
N LEU A 117 -7.94 1.18 -4.49
CA LEU A 117 -8.54 2.23 -5.33
C LEU A 117 -7.52 2.90 -6.26
N CYS A 118 -6.25 2.99 -5.85
CA CYS A 118 -5.20 3.63 -6.64
C CYS A 118 -4.71 2.80 -7.83
N PHE A 119 -4.80 1.46 -7.78
CA PHE A 119 -4.36 0.59 -8.87
C PHE A 119 -5.09 0.83 -10.21
N PRO A 120 -6.43 0.73 -10.30
CA PRO A 120 -7.13 0.87 -11.57
C PRO A 120 -6.93 2.25 -12.18
N ILE A 121 -6.80 3.30 -11.36
CA ILE A 121 -6.52 4.66 -11.84
C ILE A 121 -5.11 4.79 -12.40
N SER A 122 -4.12 4.15 -11.78
CA SER A 122 -2.75 4.15 -12.31
C SER A 122 -2.70 3.48 -13.68
N PHE A 123 -3.38 2.34 -13.86
CA PHE A 123 -3.48 1.67 -15.17
C PHE A 123 -4.36 2.44 -16.16
N GLY A 124 -5.47 3.01 -15.70
CA GLY A 124 -6.37 3.83 -16.51
C GLY A 124 -5.69 5.08 -17.04
N PHE A 125 -4.90 5.78 -16.21
CA PHE A 125 -4.06 6.89 -16.63
C PHE A 125 -3.05 6.48 -17.70
N ARG A 126 -2.43 5.30 -17.57
CA ARG A 126 -1.51 4.79 -18.61
C ARG A 126 -2.19 4.53 -19.93
N TYR A 127 -3.42 4.03 -19.89
CA TYR A 127 -4.21 3.88 -21.10
C TYR A 127 -4.59 5.23 -21.69
N TRP A 128 -5.03 6.18 -20.85
CA TRP A 128 -5.46 7.50 -21.27
C TRP A 128 -4.40 8.23 -22.10
N ILE A 129 -3.17 8.33 -21.59
CA ILE A 129 -2.08 9.05 -22.27
C ILE A 129 -1.63 8.41 -23.59
N LEU A 130 -2.04 7.17 -23.88
CA LEU A 130 -1.78 6.53 -25.16
C LEU A 130 -2.83 6.90 -26.22
N ILE A 131 -4.08 7.12 -25.81
CA ILE A 131 -5.20 7.35 -26.73
C ILE A 131 -5.66 8.81 -26.78
N ARG A 132 -5.25 9.62 -25.81
CA ARG A 132 -5.69 11.00 -25.62
C ARG A 132 -4.49 11.89 -25.23
N PRO A 133 -4.60 13.22 -25.45
CA PRO A 133 -3.67 14.17 -24.88
C PRO A 133 -3.54 14.00 -23.36
N ALA A 134 -2.35 14.27 -22.84
CA ALA A 134 -2.09 14.20 -21.41
C ALA A 134 -3.06 15.11 -20.65
N PRO A 135 -3.70 14.62 -19.57
CA PRO A 135 -4.61 15.45 -18.79
C PRO A 135 -3.85 16.53 -18.05
N GLU A 136 -4.57 17.56 -17.60
CA GLU A 136 -3.98 18.60 -16.77
C GLU A 136 -3.57 18.05 -15.40
N GLN A 137 -2.52 18.66 -14.81
CA GLN A 137 -2.07 18.34 -13.46
C GLN A 137 -3.18 18.51 -12.42
N LYS A 138 -4.00 19.56 -12.55
CA LYS A 138 -5.14 19.82 -11.66
C LYS A 138 -6.13 18.66 -11.67
N SER A 139 -6.46 18.10 -12.84
CA SER A 139 -7.37 16.96 -12.96
C SER A 139 -6.82 15.71 -12.27
N CYS A 140 -5.51 15.46 -12.36
CA CYS A 140 -4.87 14.33 -11.69
C CYS A 140 -4.93 14.46 -10.16
N ILE A 141 -4.72 15.67 -9.63
CA ILE A 141 -4.80 15.95 -8.19
C ILE A 141 -6.24 15.80 -7.69
N ILE A 142 -7.21 16.38 -8.41
CA ILE A 142 -8.64 16.24 -8.06
C ILE A 142 -9.04 14.77 -8.03
N MET A 143 -8.61 13.97 -9.01
CA MET A 143 -8.90 12.53 -9.02
C MET A 143 -8.34 11.80 -7.79
N CYS A 144 -7.09 12.09 -7.38
CA CYS A 144 -6.52 11.52 -6.16
C CYS A 144 -7.32 11.95 -4.91
N PHE A 145 -7.72 13.22 -4.84
CA PHE A 145 -8.52 13.74 -3.73
C PHE A 145 -9.90 13.08 -3.65
N CYS A 146 -10.60 12.92 -4.79
CA CYS A 146 -11.88 12.24 -4.85
C CYS A 146 -11.78 10.77 -4.40
N LEU A 147 -10.73 10.05 -4.81
CA LEU A 147 -10.48 8.71 -4.30
C LEU A 147 -10.27 8.69 -2.79
N TRP A 148 -9.49 9.64 -2.28
CA TRP A 148 -9.21 9.73 -0.86
C TRP A 148 -10.49 9.98 -0.06
N LEU A 149 -11.41 10.83 -0.56
CA LEU A 149 -12.72 11.04 0.07
C LEU A 149 -13.54 9.75 0.16
N VAL A 150 -13.52 8.89 -0.87
CA VAL A 150 -14.20 7.59 -0.84
C VAL A 150 -13.60 6.69 0.26
N ALA A 151 -12.28 6.59 0.33
CA ALA A 151 -11.62 5.81 1.37
C ALA A 151 -11.80 6.42 2.77
N PHE A 152 -11.89 7.75 2.87
CA PHE A 152 -12.09 8.44 4.13
C PHE A 152 -13.52 8.25 4.65
N ALA A 153 -14.53 8.32 3.78
CA ALA A 153 -15.91 7.99 4.16
C ALA A 153 -16.01 6.56 4.71
N GLN A 154 -15.37 5.60 4.04
CA GLN A 154 -15.28 4.21 4.53
C GLN A 154 -14.61 4.14 5.91
N HIS A 155 -13.51 4.87 6.13
CA HIS A 155 -12.80 4.93 7.41
C HIS A 155 -13.69 5.43 8.55
N ILE A 156 -14.46 6.50 8.31
CA ILE A 156 -15.41 7.04 9.29
C ILE A 156 -16.48 6.00 9.63
N CYS A 157 -17.07 5.33 8.63
CA CYS A 157 -18.03 4.25 8.87
C CYS A 157 -17.44 3.12 9.71
N PHE A 158 -16.16 2.77 9.48
CA PHE A 158 -15.51 1.71 10.23
C PHE A 158 -15.25 2.09 11.70
N ILE A 159 -14.85 3.33 11.97
CA ILE A 159 -14.73 3.84 13.35
C ILE A 159 -16.07 3.69 14.09
N PHE A 160 -17.17 4.13 13.48
CA PHE A 160 -18.50 4.04 14.10
C PHE A 160 -19.08 2.62 14.14
N SER A 161 -18.42 1.63 13.54
CA SER A 161 -18.85 0.23 13.60
C SER A 161 -18.34 -0.52 14.85
N GLU A 162 -17.47 0.11 15.65
CA GLU A 162 -16.92 -0.49 16.88
C GLU A 162 -18.01 -0.94 17.85
N SER A 163 -17.83 -2.12 18.43
CA SER A 163 -18.69 -2.62 19.50
C SER A 163 -18.02 -2.41 20.87
N PRO A 164 -18.80 -2.25 21.95
CA PRO A 164 -18.25 -2.11 23.29
C PRO A 164 -17.21 -3.21 23.61
N PRO A 165 -15.99 -2.87 24.10
CA PRO A 165 -14.96 -3.86 24.39
C PRO A 165 -15.38 -4.95 25.37
N GLU A 166 -16.26 -4.62 26.33
CA GLU A 166 -16.81 -5.54 27.32
C GLU A 166 -17.68 -6.62 26.66
N GLU A 167 -18.50 -6.24 25.68
CA GLU A 167 -19.34 -7.14 24.90
C GLU A 167 -18.48 -8.14 24.11
N ILE A 168 -17.46 -7.64 23.42
CA ILE A 168 -16.51 -8.47 22.65
C ILE A 168 -15.76 -9.44 23.57
N THR A 169 -15.32 -8.97 24.73
CA THR A 169 -14.60 -9.79 25.71
C THR A 169 -15.50 -10.87 26.31
N ALA A 170 -16.75 -10.53 26.66
CA ALA A 170 -17.72 -11.51 27.14
C ALA A 170 -18.03 -12.56 26.07
N TYR A 171 -18.23 -12.14 24.82
CA TYR A 171 -18.51 -13.03 23.70
C TYR A 171 -17.35 -13.98 23.38
N LEU A 172 -16.10 -13.48 23.47
CA LEU A 172 -14.89 -14.29 23.38
C LEU A 172 -14.79 -15.33 24.50
N LYS A 173 -14.99 -14.91 25.76
CA LYS A 173 -14.93 -15.82 26.93
C LYS A 173 -15.96 -16.94 26.83
N GLN A 174 -17.15 -16.64 26.31
CA GLN A 174 -18.21 -17.63 26.13
C GLN A 174 -17.89 -18.66 25.04
N ASN A 175 -17.35 -18.24 23.89
CA ASN A 175 -17.19 -19.13 22.73
C ASN A 175 -15.78 -19.72 22.59
N LYS A 176 -14.76 -19.09 23.17
CA LYS A 176 -13.36 -19.53 23.14
C LYS A 176 -12.72 -19.42 24.55
N PRO A 177 -13.25 -20.13 25.57
CA PRO A 177 -12.88 -19.97 26.99
C PRO A 177 -11.42 -20.32 27.32
N PHE A 178 -10.73 -21.03 26.43
CA PHE A 178 -9.33 -21.42 26.57
C PHE A 178 -8.35 -20.25 26.34
N TYR A 179 -8.79 -19.16 25.71
CA TYR A 179 -7.96 -17.97 25.50
C TYR A 179 -7.86 -17.13 26.78
N LYS A 180 -6.63 -16.98 27.30
CA LYS A 180 -6.32 -16.13 28.45
C LYS A 180 -5.92 -14.72 27.98
N LEU A 181 -6.92 -13.84 27.82
CA LEU A 181 -6.74 -12.52 27.20
C LEU A 181 -6.94 -11.32 28.13
N ASP A 182 -7.14 -11.55 29.43
CA ASP A 182 -7.51 -10.51 30.40
C ASP A 182 -6.48 -9.37 30.55
N HIS A 183 -5.27 -9.55 30.03
CA HIS A 183 -4.19 -8.56 30.08
C HIS A 183 -3.88 -7.90 28.73
N PHE A 184 -4.73 -8.14 27.72
CA PHE A 184 -4.55 -7.59 26.37
C PHE A 184 -5.52 -6.43 26.10
N PHE A 185 -5.12 -5.54 25.19
CA PHE A 185 -5.97 -4.45 24.69
C PHE A 185 -6.90 -5.01 23.61
N ILE A 186 -8.11 -5.35 24.04
CA ILE A 186 -9.15 -5.96 23.19
C ILE A 186 -10.11 -4.88 22.69
N SER A 187 -10.29 -4.81 21.39
CA SER A 187 -11.36 -4.08 20.70
C SER A 187 -12.08 -5.04 19.75
N GLY A 188 -13.16 -4.61 19.11
CA GLY A 188 -13.85 -5.50 18.18
C GLY A 188 -15.09 -4.94 17.53
N ASN A 189 -15.67 -5.75 16.66
CA ASN A 189 -16.94 -5.48 16.01
C ASN A 189 -17.86 -6.71 16.10
N HIS A 190 -19.14 -6.50 16.39
CA HIS A 190 -20.16 -7.54 16.41
C HIS A 190 -21.15 -7.34 15.26
N MET A 191 -21.25 -8.32 14.35
CA MET A 191 -22.02 -8.22 13.11
C MET A 191 -23.55 -8.15 13.31
N ILE A 192 -24.08 -8.85 14.32
CA ILE A 192 -25.51 -8.81 14.65
C ILE A 192 -25.87 -7.51 15.40
N ASN A 193 -25.14 -7.19 16.46
CA ASN A 193 -25.46 -6.06 17.34
C ASN A 193 -25.10 -4.70 16.72
N SER A 194 -24.11 -4.68 15.82
CA SER A 194 -23.73 -3.50 15.03
C SER A 194 -23.81 -3.85 13.54
N PRO A 195 -24.98 -3.71 12.89
CA PRO A 195 -25.16 -4.00 11.47
C PRO A 195 -24.20 -3.23 10.55
N LEU A 196 -23.72 -2.05 11.01
CA LEU A 196 -22.71 -1.26 10.30
C LEU A 196 -21.42 -2.06 10.09
N THR A 197 -21.06 -2.97 11.00
CA THR A 197 -19.93 -3.90 10.86
C THR A 197 -20.01 -4.72 9.58
N SER A 198 -21.19 -5.29 9.29
CA SER A 198 -21.40 -6.13 8.11
C SER A 198 -21.27 -5.30 6.83
N VAL A 199 -21.79 -4.06 6.85
CA VAL A 199 -21.68 -3.12 5.73
C VAL A 199 -20.22 -2.70 5.52
N THR A 200 -19.48 -2.37 6.57
CA THR A 200 -18.08 -1.94 6.46
C THR A 200 -17.17 -3.08 6.02
N LEU A 201 -17.38 -4.30 6.52
CA LEU A 201 -16.64 -5.49 6.07
C LEU A 201 -16.92 -5.79 4.58
N ALA A 202 -18.19 -5.76 4.16
CA ALA A 202 -18.58 -5.98 2.77
C ALA A 202 -17.97 -4.93 1.84
N THR A 203 -17.96 -3.66 2.24
CA THR A 203 -17.37 -2.56 1.45
C THR A 203 -15.85 -2.57 1.39
N ILE A 204 -15.15 -3.19 2.34
CA ILE A 204 -13.70 -3.40 2.26
C ILE A 204 -13.39 -4.57 1.32
N VAL A 205 -14.06 -5.72 1.49
CA VAL A 205 -13.68 -6.99 0.86
C VAL A 205 -14.25 -7.14 -0.55
N LEU A 206 -15.55 -6.88 -0.74
CA LEU A 206 -16.21 -7.16 -2.02
C LEU A 206 -15.70 -6.29 -3.18
N PRO A 207 -15.40 -4.99 -3.01
CA PRO A 207 -14.88 -4.17 -4.11
C PRO A 207 -13.50 -4.58 -4.62
N MET A 208 -12.72 -5.34 -3.84
CA MET A 208 -11.38 -5.77 -4.25
C MET A 208 -11.42 -6.61 -5.54
N PHE A 209 -12.44 -7.45 -5.71
CA PHE A 209 -12.64 -8.29 -6.88
C PHE A 209 -12.92 -7.50 -8.17
N PRO A 210 -13.97 -6.64 -8.25
CA PRO A 210 -14.21 -5.82 -9.44
C PRO A 210 -13.08 -4.82 -9.70
N ILE A 211 -12.43 -4.28 -8.66
CA ILE A 211 -11.23 -3.43 -8.83
C ILE A 211 -10.12 -4.19 -9.56
N TYR A 212 -9.84 -5.44 -9.17
CA TYR A 212 -8.84 -6.26 -9.85
C TYR A 212 -9.25 -6.60 -11.29
N CYS A 213 -10.54 -6.84 -11.54
CA CYS A 213 -11.05 -6.99 -12.91
C CYS A 213 -10.78 -5.74 -13.75
N LEU A 214 -10.95 -4.53 -13.19
CA LEU A 214 -10.62 -3.27 -13.87
C LEU A 214 -9.12 -3.14 -14.16
N VAL A 215 -8.26 -3.54 -13.21
CA VAL A 215 -6.80 -3.56 -13.42
C VAL A 215 -6.43 -4.45 -14.60
N ILE A 216 -6.97 -5.67 -14.65
CA ILE A 216 -6.74 -6.61 -15.76
C ILE A 216 -7.27 -6.04 -17.08
N PHE A 217 -8.46 -5.43 -17.05
CA PHE A 217 -9.05 -4.78 -18.21
C PHE A 217 -8.14 -3.69 -18.78
N PHE A 218 -7.69 -2.74 -17.96
CA PHE A 218 -6.81 -1.67 -18.40
C PHE A 218 -5.44 -2.20 -18.82
N TYR A 219 -4.86 -3.17 -18.10
CA TYR A 219 -3.63 -3.84 -18.52
C TYR A 219 -3.73 -4.37 -19.95
N LYS A 220 -4.80 -5.12 -20.27
CA LYS A 220 -5.04 -5.65 -21.61
C LYS A 220 -5.17 -4.54 -22.66
N LYS A 221 -5.90 -3.47 -22.33
CA LYS A 221 -6.06 -2.31 -23.22
C LYS A 221 -4.72 -1.64 -23.55
N VAL A 222 -3.90 -1.39 -22.54
CA VAL A 222 -2.58 -0.78 -22.72
C VAL A 222 -1.65 -1.71 -23.51
N HIS A 223 -1.61 -3.00 -23.16
CA HIS A 223 -0.77 -3.98 -23.84
C HIS A 223 -1.13 -4.11 -25.32
N ASN A 224 -2.42 -4.24 -25.64
CA ASN A 224 -2.90 -4.35 -27.01
C ASN A 224 -2.61 -3.08 -27.82
N TYR A 225 -2.76 -1.90 -27.22
CA TYR A 225 -2.44 -0.64 -27.88
C TYR A 225 -0.96 -0.58 -28.28
N LEU A 226 -0.05 -0.96 -27.37
CA LEU A 226 1.39 -0.96 -27.63
C LEU A 226 1.82 -2.00 -28.67
N LEU A 227 1.08 -3.11 -28.81
CA LEU A 227 1.34 -4.11 -29.86
C LEU A 227 0.96 -3.58 -31.25
N HIS A 228 -0.21 -2.96 -31.38
CA HIS A 228 -0.72 -2.49 -32.67
C HIS A 228 -0.04 -1.22 -33.18
N ASN A 229 0.41 -0.34 -32.27
CA ASN A 229 1.02 0.95 -32.61
C ASN A 229 2.55 0.96 -32.55
N ARG A 230 3.18 -0.22 -32.61
CA ARG A 230 4.65 -0.34 -32.53
C ARG A 230 5.37 0.40 -33.66
N THR A 231 4.79 0.46 -34.85
CA THR A 231 5.37 1.12 -36.02
C THR A 231 5.14 2.63 -36.05
N THR A 232 4.16 3.15 -35.28
CA THR A 232 3.78 4.56 -35.27
C THR A 232 4.40 5.34 -34.10
N MET A 233 4.89 4.65 -33.07
CA MET A 233 5.55 5.25 -31.91
C MET A 233 7.07 5.22 -32.04
N SER A 234 7.74 6.25 -31.51
CA SER A 234 9.21 6.21 -31.40
C SER A 234 9.64 5.11 -30.43
N GLU A 235 10.78 4.49 -30.72
CA GLU A 235 11.31 3.37 -29.92
C GLU A 235 11.53 3.77 -28.44
N GLY A 236 11.95 5.02 -28.20
CA GLY A 236 12.13 5.55 -26.85
C GLY A 236 10.81 5.67 -26.07
N THR A 237 9.76 6.19 -26.70
CA THR A 237 8.44 6.35 -26.07
C THR A 237 7.80 4.99 -25.80
N GLU A 238 7.86 4.07 -26.77
CA GLU A 238 7.34 2.70 -26.61
C GLU A 238 8.02 1.98 -25.44
N LYS A 239 9.36 1.99 -25.39
CA LYS A 239 10.13 1.39 -24.29
C LYS A 239 9.78 2.01 -22.93
N GLY A 240 9.55 3.33 -22.89
CA GLY A 240 9.11 4.05 -21.71
C GLY A 240 7.78 3.53 -21.17
N HIS A 241 6.74 3.45 -22.02
CA HIS A 241 5.44 2.93 -21.63
C HIS A 241 5.52 1.47 -21.19
N ARG A 242 6.18 0.61 -21.98
CA ARG A 242 6.36 -0.82 -21.63
C ARG A 242 7.00 -0.98 -20.25
N LYS A 243 8.03 -0.19 -19.96
CA LYS A 243 8.72 -0.27 -18.67
C LYS A 243 7.80 0.12 -17.51
N LEU A 244 7.03 1.19 -17.66
CA LEU A 244 6.11 1.66 -16.61
C LEU A 244 4.96 0.69 -16.37
N ILE A 245 4.43 0.06 -17.43
CA ILE A 245 3.42 -0.98 -17.30
C ILE A 245 3.99 -2.22 -16.64
N GLN A 246 5.24 -2.60 -16.96
CA GLN A 246 5.94 -3.69 -16.28
C GLN A 246 6.00 -3.42 -14.77
N VAL A 247 6.40 -2.21 -14.36
CA VAL A 247 6.43 -1.81 -12.93
C VAL A 247 5.05 -1.98 -12.31
N LEU A 248 4.03 -1.35 -12.90
CA LEU A 248 2.65 -1.41 -12.41
C LEU A 248 2.10 -2.84 -12.32
N THR A 249 2.47 -3.70 -13.27
CA THR A 249 2.05 -5.12 -13.29
C THR A 249 2.68 -5.90 -12.15
N ILE A 250 3.98 -5.67 -11.87
CA ILE A 250 4.66 -6.29 -10.73
C ILE A 250 4.05 -5.77 -9.42
N GLN A 251 3.77 -4.47 -9.30
CA GLN A 251 3.12 -3.91 -8.12
C GLN A 251 1.72 -4.49 -7.90
N ALA A 252 0.93 -4.59 -8.97
CA ALA A 252 -0.41 -5.18 -8.90
C ALA A 252 -0.40 -6.70 -8.73
N SER A 253 0.72 -7.39 -8.89
CA SER A 253 0.82 -8.81 -8.52
C SER A 253 1.14 -9.01 -7.04
N VAL A 254 1.72 -8.01 -6.34
CA VAL A 254 2.04 -8.13 -4.91
C VAL A 254 0.81 -8.52 -4.06
N PRO A 255 -0.37 -7.87 -4.19
CA PRO A 255 -1.54 -8.30 -3.43
C PRO A 255 -2.05 -9.71 -3.77
N ILE A 256 -1.68 -10.28 -4.92
CA ILE A 256 -2.00 -11.67 -5.26
C ILE A 256 -1.34 -12.65 -4.30
N PHE A 257 -0.14 -12.34 -3.83
CA PHE A 257 0.59 -13.19 -2.90
C PHE A 257 0.33 -12.83 -1.44
N PHE A 258 0.15 -11.53 -1.15
CA PHE A 258 0.11 -11.04 0.22
C PHE A 258 -1.28 -10.64 0.71
N VAL A 259 -2.30 -10.59 -0.16
CA VAL A 259 -3.67 -10.22 0.24
C VAL A 259 -4.68 -11.34 0.04
N PHE A 260 -4.79 -11.89 -1.17
CA PHE A 260 -5.82 -12.91 -1.43
C PHE A 260 -5.62 -14.19 -0.59
N PRO A 261 -4.42 -14.79 -0.46
CA PRO A 261 -4.23 -15.98 0.37
C PRO A 261 -4.63 -15.78 1.85
N PRO A 262 -4.17 -14.73 2.56
CA PRO A 262 -4.62 -14.48 3.92
C PRO A 262 -6.11 -14.17 4.05
N ILE A 263 -6.74 -13.48 3.09
CA ILE A 263 -8.20 -13.28 3.09
C ILE A 263 -8.94 -14.61 2.91
N THR A 264 -8.46 -15.50 2.04
CA THR A 264 -9.02 -16.84 1.90
C THR A 264 -8.87 -17.65 3.17
N LEU A 265 -7.69 -17.63 3.80
CA LEU A 265 -7.43 -18.30 5.08
C LEU A 265 -8.38 -17.76 6.18
N TYR A 266 -8.52 -16.45 6.26
CA TYR A 266 -9.46 -15.79 7.16
C TYR A 266 -10.91 -16.21 6.89
N GLY A 267 -11.34 -16.28 5.63
CA GLY A 267 -12.68 -16.73 5.26
C GLY A 267 -12.94 -18.17 5.68
N LEU A 268 -11.98 -19.07 5.46
CA LEU A 268 -12.06 -20.45 5.92
C LEU A 268 -12.13 -20.55 7.45
N TYR A 269 -11.36 -19.73 8.16
CA TYR A 269 -11.38 -19.66 9.63
C TYR A 269 -12.73 -19.13 10.14
N HIS A 270 -13.24 -18.08 9.51
CA HIS A 270 -14.53 -17.48 9.86
C HIS A 270 -15.72 -18.42 9.63
N LEU A 271 -15.65 -19.26 8.58
CA LEU A 271 -16.64 -20.30 8.29
C LEU A 271 -16.44 -21.58 9.13
N GLU A 272 -15.54 -21.55 10.12
CA GLU A 272 -15.22 -22.68 11.02
C GLU A 272 -14.68 -23.92 10.29
N PHE A 273 -14.16 -23.78 9.05
CA PHE A 273 -13.50 -24.88 8.33
C PHE A 273 -12.09 -25.17 8.83
N ILE A 274 -11.44 -24.18 9.46
CA ILE A 274 -10.11 -24.32 10.06
C ILE A 274 -10.09 -23.63 11.43
N ASP A 275 -9.38 -24.20 12.41
CA ASP A 275 -9.16 -23.60 13.74
C ASP A 275 -7.66 -23.66 14.06
N VAL A 276 -6.90 -22.75 13.47
CA VAL A 276 -5.44 -22.69 13.60
C VAL A 276 -5.03 -21.31 14.10
N THR A 277 -4.50 -21.23 15.32
CA THR A 277 -4.08 -19.98 15.98
C THR A 277 -3.10 -19.16 15.14
N VAL A 278 -2.25 -19.80 14.33
CA VAL A 278 -1.32 -19.10 13.43
C VAL A 278 -2.05 -18.22 12.41
N ALA A 279 -3.25 -18.62 11.95
CA ALA A 279 -4.05 -17.84 11.01
C ALA A 279 -4.45 -16.46 11.57
N GLU A 280 -4.63 -16.35 12.88
CA GLU A 280 -5.00 -15.11 13.59
C GLU A 280 -3.93 -14.01 13.48
N TYR A 281 -2.67 -14.40 13.26
CA TYR A 281 -1.53 -13.50 13.11
C TYR A 281 -1.16 -13.26 11.64
N LEU A 282 -1.32 -14.28 10.80
CA LEU A 282 -0.80 -14.27 9.42
C LEU A 282 -1.45 -13.19 8.55
N VAL A 283 -2.73 -12.86 8.76
CA VAL A 283 -3.47 -11.94 7.88
C VAL A 283 -2.75 -10.59 7.76
N TYR A 284 -2.59 -9.89 8.87
CA TYR A 284 -2.00 -8.56 8.86
C TYR A 284 -0.47 -8.58 8.82
N THR A 285 0.15 -9.67 9.27
CA THR A 285 1.60 -9.89 9.12
C THR A 285 1.98 -9.98 7.64
N LEU A 286 1.20 -10.68 6.81
CA LEU A 286 1.45 -10.73 5.37
C LEU A 286 1.15 -9.39 4.70
N PHE A 287 0.12 -8.68 5.15
CA PHE A 287 -0.20 -7.36 4.60
C PHE A 287 0.94 -6.36 4.84
N SER A 288 1.64 -6.41 5.99
CA SER A 288 2.72 -5.47 6.31
C SER A 288 3.94 -5.57 5.37
N VAL A 289 4.04 -6.65 4.58
CA VAL A 289 5.09 -6.84 3.58
C VAL A 289 4.84 -6.00 2.31
N ILE A 290 3.59 -5.66 2.01
CA ILE A 290 3.22 -4.89 0.81
C ILE A 290 3.92 -3.53 0.76
N PRO A 291 3.81 -2.65 1.77
CA PRO A 291 4.45 -1.33 1.75
C PRO A 291 5.97 -1.41 1.84
N LEU A 292 6.56 -2.59 2.12
CA LEU A 292 8.00 -2.82 2.02
C LEU A 292 8.42 -3.08 0.57
N ILE A 293 7.69 -3.95 -0.13
CA ILE A 293 8.03 -4.39 -1.49
C ILE A 293 7.74 -3.29 -2.53
N GLN A 294 6.63 -2.58 -2.39
CA GLN A 294 6.18 -1.54 -3.33
C GLN A 294 7.24 -0.46 -3.62
N PRO A 295 7.88 0.17 -2.62
CA PRO A 295 8.91 1.16 -2.88
C PRO A 295 10.18 0.56 -3.48
N ILE A 296 10.53 -0.68 -3.14
CA ILE A 296 11.69 -1.39 -3.72
C ILE A 296 11.47 -1.62 -5.22
N ILE A 297 10.30 -2.10 -5.63
CA ILE A 297 9.94 -2.28 -7.04
C ILE A 297 10.07 -0.93 -7.77
N THR A 298 9.45 0.13 -7.23
CA THR A 298 9.44 1.45 -7.86
C THR A 298 10.86 2.01 -8.04
N MET A 299 11.67 1.97 -6.98
CA MET A 299 13.05 2.46 -7.03
C MET A 299 13.93 1.62 -7.95
N TYR A 300 13.79 0.30 -7.97
CA TYR A 300 14.61 -0.57 -8.81
C TYR A 300 14.33 -0.37 -10.30
N TYR A 301 13.06 -0.35 -10.69
CA TYR A 301 12.67 -0.35 -12.10
C TYR A 301 12.62 1.03 -12.76
N ILE A 302 12.40 2.11 -12.00
CA ILE A 302 12.38 3.47 -12.53
C ILE A 302 13.79 4.08 -12.44
N LYS A 303 14.49 4.10 -13.59
CA LYS A 303 15.91 4.52 -13.72
C LYS A 303 16.32 5.78 -12.91
N PRO A 304 15.63 6.94 -13.02
CA PRO A 304 16.01 8.13 -12.26
C PRO A 304 15.97 7.90 -10.74
N TYR A 305 15.02 7.12 -10.24
CA TYR A 305 14.92 6.80 -8.82
C TYR A 305 15.99 5.81 -8.39
N ASN A 306 16.27 4.76 -9.19
CA ASN A 306 17.36 3.83 -8.94
C ASN A 306 18.70 4.56 -8.80
N HIS A 307 19.01 5.44 -9.76
CA HIS A 307 20.24 6.21 -9.75
C HIS A 307 20.31 7.19 -8.58
N GLY A 308 19.19 7.84 -8.23
CA GLY A 308 19.09 8.68 -7.04
C GLY A 308 19.33 7.89 -5.75
N PHE A 309 18.73 6.71 -5.60
CA PHE A 309 18.91 5.82 -4.47
C PHE A 309 20.37 5.36 -4.33
N ARG A 310 20.98 4.89 -5.43
CA ARG A 310 22.41 4.51 -5.46
C ARG A 310 23.33 5.68 -5.14
N ARG A 311 22.95 6.93 -5.48
CA ARG A 311 23.73 8.12 -5.07
C ARG A 311 23.66 8.41 -3.58
N ILE A 312 22.56 8.09 -2.92
CA ILE A 312 22.40 8.27 -1.48
C ILE A 312 23.24 7.22 -0.73
N PHE A 313 23.12 5.94 -1.08
CA PHE A 313 23.68 4.84 -0.29
C PHE A 313 24.97 4.23 -0.87
N CYS A 314 25.26 4.46 -2.14
CA CYS A 314 26.34 3.79 -2.86
C CYS A 314 27.22 4.80 -3.60
N ARG A 315 27.57 5.93 -2.95
CA ARG A 315 28.49 6.95 -3.50
C ARG A 315 29.77 6.35 -4.09
N TRP A 316 30.26 5.24 -3.52
CA TRP A 316 31.46 4.51 -3.95
C TRP A 316 31.25 3.58 -5.16
N MET A 317 30.01 3.21 -5.51
CA MET A 317 29.71 2.35 -6.67
C MET A 317 29.47 3.12 -7.98
N ILE A 318 29.59 4.45 -7.95
CA ILE A 318 29.42 5.28 -9.14
C ILE A 318 30.75 5.34 -9.86
N ARG A 319 30.92 4.54 -10.93
CA ARG A 319 31.90 4.88 -11.96
C ARG A 319 31.48 6.23 -12.56
N PRO A 320 32.36 7.23 -12.66
CA PRO A 320 32.04 8.46 -13.36
C PRO A 320 31.60 8.10 -14.78
N ILE A 321 30.39 8.50 -15.15
CA ILE A 321 29.93 8.40 -16.54
C ILE A 321 30.87 9.32 -17.33
N PRO A 322 31.64 8.82 -18.31
CA PRO A 322 32.47 9.69 -19.12
C PRO A 322 31.55 10.68 -19.82
N THR A 323 31.81 11.96 -19.63
CA THR A 323 31.25 13.08 -20.39
C THR A 323 31.75 13.03 -21.83
N LYS A 324 31.42 11.97 -22.58
CA LYS A 324 31.55 11.95 -24.03
C LYS A 324 30.17 11.73 -24.64
N SER A 325 29.76 12.75 -25.40
CA SER A 325 28.72 12.77 -26.42
C SER A 325 27.24 12.71 -25.98
N LEU A 326 26.82 13.68 -25.16
CA LEU A 326 25.41 14.11 -25.11
C LEU A 326 25.01 15.00 -26.32
N THR A 327 25.96 15.31 -27.20
CA THR A 327 25.79 16.13 -28.40
C THR A 327 25.46 15.35 -29.69
N THR A 328 25.45 14.01 -29.69
CA THR A 328 25.21 13.23 -30.94
C THR A 328 23.93 12.39 -30.96
N VAL A 329 23.07 12.48 -29.94
CA VAL A 329 21.80 11.71 -29.91
C VAL A 329 20.57 12.56 -30.30
N TYR A 330 20.69 13.88 -30.28
CA TYR A 330 19.73 14.78 -30.91
C TYR A 330 20.44 15.49 -32.05
N GLY A 331 20.21 15.04 -33.29
CA GLY A 331 20.73 15.72 -34.48
C GLY A 331 20.10 17.10 -34.60
N GLU A 332 20.82 18.12 -34.15
CA GLU A 332 20.66 19.46 -34.69
C GLU A 332 21.17 19.42 -36.13
N ARG A 333 20.23 19.58 -37.07
CA ARG A 333 20.56 19.96 -38.45
C ARG A 333 21.36 21.25 -38.39
N GLU A 334 22.64 21.19 -38.70
CA GLU A 334 23.41 22.34 -39.13
C GLU A 334 22.71 22.92 -40.37
N THR A 335 21.99 24.03 -40.20
CA THR A 335 21.68 24.92 -41.31
C THR A 335 22.96 25.64 -41.69
N HIS A 336 23.68 25.10 -42.67
CA HIS A 336 24.67 25.86 -43.44
C HIS A 336 23.98 27.06 -44.07
N TYR A 337 24.19 28.26 -43.50
CA TYR A 337 24.05 29.50 -44.26
C TYR A 337 25.38 29.76 -44.95
N SER A 338 25.45 29.35 -46.22
CA SER A 338 26.42 29.90 -47.17
C SER A 338 25.94 31.27 -47.62
N SER A 339 26.66 32.34 -47.29
CA SER A 339 26.59 33.59 -48.07
C SER A 339 27.97 34.22 -48.16
N THR A 340 28.60 33.98 -49.30
CA THR A 340 29.75 34.70 -49.85
C THR A 340 29.34 36.10 -50.34
N ARG A 341 30.26 37.08 -50.16
CA ARG A 341 30.38 38.43 -50.78
C ARG A 341 29.29 39.44 -50.40
N TYR A 342 29.59 40.71 -50.07
CA TYR A 342 30.56 41.66 -50.64
C TYR A 342 31.19 42.55 -49.56
N ASP A 343 32.48 42.86 -49.68
CA ASP A 343 33.05 44.21 -49.87
C ASP A 343 34.52 44.09 -50.30
#